data_AF-A0AAW9EV40-F1
#
_entry.id   AF-A0AAW9EV40-F1
#
_cell.length_a   1.000
_cell.length_b   1.000
_cell.length_c   1.000
_cell.angle_alpha   90.00
_cell.angle_beta   90.00
_cell.angle_gamma   90.00
#
_symmetry.space_group_name_H-M   'P 1'
#
loop_
_entity.id
_entity.type
_entity.pdbx_description
1 polymer ?
#
loop_
_entity_poly.entity_id
_entity_poly.type
_entity_poly.pdbx_seq_one_letter_code
_entity_poly.pdbx_strand_id
1 'polypeptide(L)'
;MGNYTQGPWKLYRNDQSVGDARGYAVCDVWPRGDDGMASEEGKANARRIVACVNACRNLSNDELEQKGIVTSISARFLAAERSRDELLAALELMVAIHDEPSGFSGKYGKALDDAIQAQEEKIDERLLMARTAIAKAKGGAA
;
A
#
# COMPACT_ATOMS: atom_id res chain seq x y z
N MET A 1 9.25 -17.90 -7.25
CA MET A 1 9.62 -16.67 -7.99
C MET A 1 11.03 -16.87 -8.52
N GLY A 2 11.18 -16.92 -9.85
CA GLY A 2 12.43 -17.34 -10.51
C GLY A 2 13.60 -16.37 -10.29
N ASN A 3 14.79 -16.95 -10.16
CA ASN A 3 16.08 -16.34 -9.86
C ASN A 3 16.67 -15.53 -11.04
N TYR A 4 15.88 -14.70 -11.70
CA TYR A 4 16.34 -13.88 -12.83
C TYR A 4 16.34 -12.40 -12.48
N THR A 5 17.10 -11.64 -13.27
CA THR A 5 17.69 -10.37 -12.91
C THR A 5 16.67 -9.34 -12.41
N GLN A 6 16.75 -9.04 -11.11
CA GLN A 6 15.79 -8.14 -10.47
C GLN A 6 16.04 -6.69 -10.89
N GLY A 7 14.97 -6.03 -11.31
CA GLY A 7 14.99 -4.60 -11.59
C GLY A 7 15.12 -3.73 -10.33
N PRO A 8 15.25 -2.42 -10.49
CA PRO A 8 15.14 -1.71 -11.77
C PRO A 8 16.39 -1.88 -12.64
N TRP A 9 16.17 -1.98 -13.96
CA TRP A 9 17.23 -1.95 -14.97
C TRP A 9 17.68 -0.50 -15.18
N LYS A 10 18.93 -0.32 -15.63
CA LYS A 10 19.54 0.99 -15.83
C LYS A 10 20.45 0.99 -17.05
N LEU A 11 20.75 2.18 -17.55
CA LEU A 11 21.81 2.37 -18.54
C LEU A 11 23.16 2.00 -17.91
N TYR A 12 24.01 1.35 -18.69
CA TYR A 12 25.29 0.81 -18.23
C TYR A 12 26.41 1.18 -19.20
N ARG A 13 27.62 1.38 -18.68
CA ARG A 13 28.83 1.79 -19.44
C ARG A 13 28.55 3.00 -20.36
N ASN A 14 28.11 4.13 -19.80
CA ASN A 14 27.81 5.34 -20.57
C ASN A 14 26.86 5.09 -21.76
N ASP A 15 25.72 4.45 -21.47
CA ASP A 15 24.65 4.13 -22.43
C ASP A 15 25.02 3.09 -23.52
N GLN A 16 26.15 2.40 -23.38
CA GLN A 16 26.60 1.37 -24.34
C GLN A 16 25.94 0.00 -24.13
N SER A 17 25.29 -0.20 -22.98
CA SER A 17 24.64 -1.44 -22.60
C SER A 17 23.47 -1.17 -21.67
N VAL A 18 22.57 -2.14 -21.52
CA VAL A 18 21.56 -2.14 -20.46
C VAL A 18 22.03 -3.09 -19.35
N GLY A 19 21.96 -2.64 -18.10
CA GLY A 19 22.38 -3.40 -16.94
C GLY A 19 21.29 -3.57 -15.88
N ASP A 20 21.50 -4.52 -14.98
CA ASP A 20 20.62 -4.78 -13.85
C ASP A 20 20.89 -3.86 -12.66
N ALA A 21 20.09 -4.03 -11.59
CA ALA A 21 20.26 -3.28 -10.36
C ALA A 21 21.65 -3.49 -9.72
N ARG A 22 22.25 -4.68 -9.90
CA ARG A 22 23.55 -5.08 -9.35
C ARG A 22 24.74 -4.52 -10.15
N GLY A 23 24.50 -3.94 -11.33
CA GLY A 23 25.54 -3.38 -12.18
C GLY A 23 26.20 -4.40 -13.11
N TYR A 24 25.54 -5.52 -13.41
CA TYR A 24 25.94 -6.43 -14.48
C TYR A 24 25.27 -6.01 -15.79
N ALA A 25 26.02 -6.05 -16.88
CA ALA A 25 25.46 -5.91 -18.23
C ALA A 25 24.52 -7.08 -18.51
N VAL A 26 23.32 -6.79 -19.00
CA VAL A 26 22.29 -7.78 -19.35
C VAL A 26 22.14 -7.89 -20.86
N CYS A 27 22.33 -6.79 -21.61
CA CYS A 27 22.43 -6.85 -23.06
C CYS A 27 23.29 -5.72 -23.64
N ASP A 28 23.91 -6.02 -24.79
CA ASP A 28 24.60 -5.01 -25.60
C ASP A 28 23.60 -4.24 -26.47
N VAL A 29 23.96 -3.00 -26.77
CA VAL A 29 23.11 -2.07 -27.50
C VAL A 29 23.59 -1.91 -28.93
N TRP A 30 22.63 -1.93 -29.87
CA TRP A 30 22.83 -1.74 -31.30
C TRP A 30 21.78 -0.74 -31.84
N PRO A 31 22.06 -0.03 -32.95
CA PRO A 31 23.28 -0.07 -33.77
C PRO A 31 24.50 0.57 -33.09
N ARG A 32 25.70 0.25 -33.62
CA ARG A 32 26.98 0.81 -33.19
C ARG A 32 27.53 1.75 -34.26
N GLY A 33 28.29 2.76 -33.84
CA GLY A 33 29.06 3.63 -34.72
C GLY A 33 30.36 2.97 -35.18
N ASP A 34 31.11 3.69 -36.02
CA ASP A 34 32.40 3.24 -36.56
C ASP A 34 33.47 3.02 -35.47
N ASP A 35 33.31 3.66 -34.31
CA ASP A 35 34.15 3.48 -33.12
C ASP A 35 33.84 2.19 -32.33
N GLY A 36 32.88 1.39 -32.81
CA GLY A 36 32.42 0.18 -32.15
C GLY A 36 31.60 0.43 -30.88
N MET A 37 31.24 1.68 -30.58
CA MET A 37 30.39 2.08 -29.46
C MET A 37 28.94 2.24 -29.91
N ALA A 38 27.99 2.23 -28.98
CA ALA A 38 26.59 2.47 -29.32
C ALA A 38 26.44 3.84 -29.99
N SER A 39 25.80 3.87 -31.16
CA SER A 39 25.46 5.13 -31.84
C SER A 39 24.38 5.87 -31.04
N GLU A 40 24.07 7.12 -31.39
CA GLU A 40 22.97 7.86 -30.74
C GLU A 40 21.62 7.15 -30.87
N GLU A 41 21.38 6.47 -31.98
CA GLU A 41 20.21 5.61 -32.16
C GLU A 41 20.24 4.41 -31.21
N GLY A 42 21.39 3.74 -31.09
CA GLY A 42 21.59 2.66 -30.12
C GLY A 42 21.30 3.13 -28.69
N LYS A 43 21.90 4.24 -28.26
CA LYS A 43 21.66 4.83 -26.93
C LYS A 43 20.18 5.17 -26.72
N ALA A 44 19.49 5.68 -27.74
CA ALA A 44 18.06 5.94 -27.66
C ALA A 44 17.23 4.65 -27.49
N ASN A 45 17.60 3.59 -28.20
CA ASN A 45 16.98 2.26 -28.03
C ASN A 45 17.21 1.71 -26.62
N ALA A 46 18.43 1.85 -26.08
CA ALA A 46 18.75 1.43 -24.71
C ALA A 46 17.85 2.12 -23.66
N ARG A 47 17.68 3.44 -23.79
CA ARG A 47 16.76 4.22 -22.92
C ARG A 47 15.33 3.69 -22.99
N ARG A 48 14.85 3.40 -24.20
CA ARG A 48 13.50 2.87 -24.42
C ARG A 48 13.33 1.46 -23.81
N ILE A 49 14.32 0.58 -23.98
CA ILE A 49 14.32 -0.76 -23.39
C ILE A 49 14.25 -0.68 -21.86
N VAL A 50 15.13 0.13 -21.24
CA VAL A 50 15.12 0.34 -19.78
C VAL A 50 13.76 0.82 -19.29
N ALA A 51 13.18 1.81 -19.97
CA ALA A 51 11.86 2.34 -19.62
C ALA A 51 10.76 1.28 -19.72
N CYS A 52 10.73 0.50 -20.81
CA CYS A 52 9.74 -0.56 -21.01
C CYS A 52 9.86 -1.67 -19.97
N VAL A 53 11.07 -2.17 -19.70
CA VAL A 53 11.29 -3.24 -18.72
C VAL A 53 10.91 -2.77 -17.31
N ASN A 54 11.26 -1.53 -16.95
CA ASN A 54 10.89 -0.97 -15.65
C ASN A 54 9.39 -0.68 -15.53
N ALA A 55 8.70 -0.31 -16.61
CA ALA A 55 7.25 -0.17 -16.62
C ALA A 55 6.54 -1.53 -16.39
N CYS A 56 7.15 -2.62 -16.84
CA CYS A 56 6.69 -3.98 -16.58
C CYS A 56 7.03 -4.49 -15.17
N ARG A 57 7.57 -3.66 -14.27
CA ARG A 57 7.95 -4.08 -12.92
C ARG A 57 6.78 -4.72 -12.18
N ASN A 58 7.07 -5.82 -11.48
CA ASN A 58 6.11 -6.65 -10.74
C ASN A 58 5.06 -7.35 -11.63
N LEU A 59 5.15 -7.29 -12.96
CA LEU A 59 4.38 -8.17 -13.84
C LEU A 59 5.21 -9.44 -14.11
N SER A 60 4.54 -10.60 -14.10
CA SER A 60 5.20 -11.84 -14.50
C SER A 60 5.32 -11.92 -16.03
N ASN A 61 6.33 -12.65 -16.52
CA ASN A 61 6.47 -12.91 -17.96
C ASN A 61 5.25 -13.66 -18.50
N ASP A 62 4.71 -14.63 -17.74
CA ASP A 62 3.50 -15.36 -18.12
C ASP A 62 2.30 -14.41 -18.35
N GLU A 63 2.09 -13.43 -17.46
CA GLU A 63 1.03 -12.42 -17.63
C GLU A 63 1.28 -11.55 -18.86
N LEU A 64 2.52 -11.11 -19.08
CA LEU A 64 2.89 -10.26 -20.21
C LEU A 64 2.74 -10.99 -21.55
N GLU A 65 3.17 -12.23 -21.63
CA GLU A 65 3.15 -13.05 -22.85
C GLU A 65 1.73 -13.52 -23.19
N GLN A 66 0.93 -13.93 -22.20
CA GLN A 66 -0.41 -14.46 -22.44
C GLN A 66 -1.47 -13.37 -22.68
N LYS A 67 -1.40 -12.27 -21.92
CA LYS A 67 -2.47 -11.24 -21.90
C LYS A 67 -2.04 -9.93 -22.55
N GLY A 68 -0.74 -9.72 -22.72
CA GLY A 68 -0.18 -8.44 -23.12
C GLY A 68 -0.13 -7.42 -21.99
N ILE A 69 0.67 -6.37 -22.19
CA ILE A 69 0.91 -5.31 -21.19
C ILE A 69 -0.36 -4.51 -20.88
N VAL A 70 -1.17 -4.19 -21.90
CA VAL A 70 -2.38 -3.35 -21.76
C VAL A 70 -3.39 -4.06 -20.86
N THR A 71 -3.71 -5.31 -21.16
CA THR A 71 -4.67 -6.11 -20.37
C THR A 71 -4.20 -6.28 -18.93
N SER A 72 -2.90 -6.56 -18.73
CA SER A 72 -2.33 -6.79 -17.40
C SER A 72 -2.34 -5.52 -16.53
N ILE A 73 -2.05 -4.35 -17.12
CA ILE A 73 -2.11 -3.06 -16.41
C ILE A 73 -3.56 -2.66 -16.15
N SER A 74 -4.46 -2.80 -17.14
CA SER A 74 -5.88 -2.46 -16.98
C SER A 74 -6.54 -3.27 -15.87
N ALA A 75 -6.24 -4.56 -15.76
CA ALA A 75 -6.75 -5.41 -14.68
C ALA A 75 -6.31 -4.91 -13.29
N ARG A 76 -5.06 -4.44 -13.16
CA ARG A 76 -4.57 -3.86 -11.90
C ARG A 76 -5.21 -2.53 -11.59
N PHE A 77 -5.42 -1.69 -12.60
CA PHE A 77 -6.09 -0.40 -12.43
C PHE A 77 -7.52 -0.60 -11.93
N LEU A 78 -8.31 -1.48 -12.58
CA LEU A 78 -9.67 -1.81 -12.14
C LEU A 78 -9.71 -2.41 -10.73
N ALA A 79 -8.76 -3.28 -10.38
CA ALA A 79 -8.67 -3.84 -9.03
C ALA A 79 -8.33 -2.76 -7.98
N ALA A 80 -7.46 -1.81 -8.32
CA ALA A 80 -7.11 -0.69 -7.46
C ALA A 80 -8.29 0.28 -7.28
N GLU A 81 -9.04 0.58 -8.34
CA GLU A 81 -10.27 1.37 -8.25
C GLU A 81 -11.29 0.70 -7.34
N ARG A 82 -11.50 -0.62 -7.49
CA ARG A 82 -12.41 -1.36 -6.61
C ARG A 82 -11.95 -1.32 -5.15
N SER A 83 -10.66 -1.51 -4.90
CA SER A 83 -10.10 -1.46 -3.53
C SER A 83 -10.23 -0.06 -2.92
N ARG A 84 -10.05 1.00 -3.72
CA ARG A 84 -10.29 2.39 -3.31
C ARG A 84 -11.74 2.59 -2.93
N ASP A 85 -12.68 2.13 -3.75
CA ASP A 85 -14.11 2.31 -3.51
C ASP A 85 -14.59 1.52 -2.27
N GLU A 86 -14.08 0.30 -2.09
CA GLU A 86 -14.32 -0.50 -0.88
C GLU A 86 -13.78 0.19 0.39
N LEU A 87 -12.56 0.76 0.32
CA LEU A 87 -11.96 1.50 1.43
C LEU A 87 -12.70 2.80 1.72
N LEU A 88 -13.12 3.54 0.68
CA LEU A 88 -13.88 4.77 0.83
C LEU A 88 -15.23 4.48 1.50
N ALA A 89 -15.95 3.45 1.06
CA ALA A 89 -17.19 3.03 1.69
C ALA A 89 -16.99 2.65 3.17
N ALA A 90 -15.90 1.95 3.51
CA ALA A 90 -15.57 1.62 4.90
C ALA A 90 -15.26 2.87 5.74
N LEU A 91 -14.56 3.86 5.18
CA LEU A 91 -14.25 5.12 5.83
C LEU A 91 -15.50 5.99 6.01
N GLU A 92 -16.36 6.08 5.00
CA GLU A 92 -17.64 6.78 5.08
C GLU A 92 -18.53 6.16 6.17
N LEU A 93 -18.54 4.84 6.29
CA LEU A 93 -19.19 4.17 7.41
C LEU A 93 -18.59 4.61 8.75
N MET A 94 -17.26 4.57 8.91
CA MET A 94 -16.61 5.02 10.16
C MET A 94 -16.92 6.48 10.51
N VAL A 95 -16.93 7.37 9.52
CA VAL A 95 -17.26 8.79 9.72
C VAL A 95 -18.72 8.95 10.14
N ALA A 96 -19.66 8.24 9.50
CA ALA A 96 -21.06 8.25 9.89
C ALA A 96 -21.29 7.76 11.33
N ILE A 97 -20.51 6.77 11.79
CA ILE A 97 -20.53 6.30 13.18
C ILE A 97 -20.10 7.40 14.16
N HIS A 98 -19.11 8.20 13.77
CA HIS A 98 -18.56 9.26 14.60
C HIS A 98 -19.46 10.50 14.64
N ASP A 99 -20.09 10.87 13.52
CA ASP A 99 -20.88 12.10 13.38
C ASP A 99 -22.30 11.97 13.97
N GLU A 100 -22.87 10.76 14.00
CA GLU A 100 -24.13 10.46 14.70
C GLU A 100 -23.96 9.33 15.73
N PRO A 101 -23.32 9.58 16.89
CA PRO A 101 -23.16 8.56 17.94
C PRO A 101 -24.50 8.01 18.44
N SER A 102 -25.57 8.80 18.35
CA SER A 102 -26.94 8.44 18.74
C SER A 102 -27.63 7.48 17.75
N GLY A 103 -27.14 7.35 16.51
CA GLY A 103 -27.60 6.33 15.55
C GLY A 103 -27.03 4.93 15.84
N PHE A 104 -26.07 4.84 16.76
CA PHE A 104 -25.36 3.62 17.12
C PHE A 104 -26.11 2.74 18.13
N SER A 105 -26.97 3.33 18.98
CA SER A 105 -27.78 2.58 19.98
C SER A 105 -28.95 1.78 19.40
N GLY A 106 -28.94 1.53 18.09
CA GLY A 106 -30.00 0.79 17.40
C GLY A 106 -29.49 -0.28 16.44
N LYS A 107 -28.28 -0.14 15.90
CA LYS A 107 -27.79 -1.01 14.80
C LYS A 107 -27.02 -2.25 15.24
N TYR A 108 -26.31 -2.22 16.38
CA TYR A 108 -25.55 -3.37 16.90
C TYR A 108 -26.34 -4.18 17.96
N GLY A 109 -27.59 -3.77 18.22
CA GLY A 109 -28.52 -4.44 19.11
C GLY A 109 -28.31 -4.08 20.58
N LYS A 110 -29.41 -4.14 21.33
CA LYS A 110 -29.53 -3.88 22.78
C LYS A 110 -28.36 -4.44 23.60
N ALA A 111 -27.78 -5.57 23.20
CA ALA A 111 -26.68 -6.22 23.89
C ALA A 111 -25.39 -5.38 23.95
N LEU A 112 -25.08 -4.57 22.92
CA LEU A 112 -23.90 -3.70 22.94
C LEU A 112 -24.15 -2.47 23.83
N ASP A 113 -25.34 -1.90 23.75
CA ASP A 113 -25.74 -0.75 24.58
C ASP A 113 -25.77 -1.13 26.07
N ASP A 114 -26.38 -2.27 26.39
CA ASP A 114 -26.39 -2.84 27.74
C ASP A 114 -24.95 -3.11 28.24
N ALA A 115 -24.04 -3.54 27.36
CA ALA A 115 -22.65 -3.81 27.72
C ALA A 115 -21.84 -2.53 27.98
N ILE A 116 -22.07 -1.45 27.22
CA ILE A 116 -21.46 -0.14 27.44
C ILE A 116 -21.96 0.45 28.75
N GLN A 117 -23.28 0.48 28.95
CA GLN A 117 -23.91 0.98 30.19
C GLN A 117 -23.41 0.23 31.43
N ALA A 118 -23.29 -1.10 31.37
CA ALA A 118 -22.79 -1.91 32.47
C ALA A 118 -21.29 -1.67 32.79
N GLN A 119 -20.50 -1.17 31.84
CA GLN A 119 -19.11 -0.77 32.12
C GLN A 119 -19.04 0.62 32.74
N GLU A 120 -19.88 1.55 32.29
CA GLU A 120 -19.98 2.89 32.87
C GLU A 120 -20.35 2.83 34.37
N GLU A 121 -21.36 2.03 34.73
CA GLU A 121 -21.76 1.84 36.13
C GLU A 121 -20.62 1.31 37.02
N LYS A 122 -19.83 0.36 36.52
CA LYS A 122 -18.66 -0.18 37.25
C LYS A 122 -17.55 0.85 37.43
N ILE A 123 -17.36 1.71 36.44
CA ILE A 123 -16.37 2.79 36.50
C ILE A 123 -16.81 3.82 37.55
N ASP A 124 -18.09 4.18 37.56
CA ASP A 124 -18.66 5.14 38.51
C ASP A 124 -18.60 4.61 39.96
N GLU A 125 -18.92 3.34 40.20
CA GLU A 125 -18.76 2.72 41.51
C GLU A 125 -17.31 2.78 41.98
N ARG A 126 -16.35 2.44 41.10
CA ARG A 126 -14.92 2.49 41.43
C ARG A 126 -14.44 3.90 41.69
N LEU A 127 -14.91 4.89 40.93
CA LEU A 127 -14.61 6.30 41.15
C LEU A 127 -15.19 6.79 42.48
N LEU A 128 -16.40 6.38 42.84
CA LEU A 128 -17.00 6.70 44.13
C LEU A 128 -16.19 6.09 45.27
N MET A 129 -15.85 4.80 45.18
CA MET A 129 -15.00 4.14 46.18
C MET A 129 -13.64 4.82 46.33
N ALA A 130 -13.01 5.19 45.21
CA ALA A 130 -11.74 5.91 45.21
C ALA A 130 -11.87 7.29 45.87
N ARG A 131 -12.94 8.05 45.56
CA ARG A 131 -13.22 9.35 46.19
C ARG A 131 -13.45 9.22 47.69
N THR A 132 -14.20 8.22 48.14
CA THR A 132 -14.44 7.95 49.57
C THR A 132 -13.15 7.54 50.27
N ALA A 133 -12.32 6.70 49.66
CA ALA A 133 -11.01 6.32 50.19
C ALA A 133 -10.07 7.52 50.30
N ILE A 134 -10.04 8.39 49.28
CA ILE A 134 -9.27 9.64 49.29
C ILE A 134 -9.77 10.59 50.39
N ALA A 135 -11.08 10.75 50.57
CA ALA A 135 -11.67 11.59 51.62
C ALA A 135 -11.30 11.07 53.03
N LYS A 136 -11.37 9.75 53.24
CA LYS A 136 -10.96 9.09 54.48
C LYS A 136 -9.46 9.28 54.75
N ALA A 137 -8.62 9.11 53.73
CA ALA A 137 -7.17 9.29 53.84
C ALA A 137 -6.77 10.76 54.10
N LYS A 138 -7.56 11.72 53.63
CA LYS A 138 -7.37 13.16 53.88
C LYS A 138 -7.94 13.64 55.23
N GLY A 139 -8.49 12.74 56.05
CA GLY A 139 -8.93 13.06 57.42
C GLY A 139 -10.38 13.53 57.57
N GLY A 140 -11.26 13.28 56.60
CA GLY A 140 -12.70 13.53 56.75
C GLY A 140 -13.38 12.49 57.63
N ALA A 141 -13.96 12.92 58.75
CA ALA A 141 -14.79 12.10 59.64
C ALA A 141 -16.03 11.55 58.91
N ALA A 142 -16.47 10.36 59.34
CA ALA A 142 -17.65 9.64 58.87
C ALA A 142 -18.95 10.45 58.97
#